data_AF-A0A917N158-F1
#
_entry.id   AF-A0A917N158-F1
#
_cell.length_a   1.000
_cell.length_b   1.000
_cell.length_c   1.000
_cell.angle_alpha   90.00
_cell.angle_beta   90.00
_cell.angle_gamma   90.00
#
_symmetry.space_group_name_H-M   'P 1'
#
loop_
_entity.id
_entity.type
_entity.pdbx_description
1 polymer ?
#
loop_
_entity_poly.entity_id
_entity_poly.type
_entity_poly.pdbx_seq_one_letter_code
_entity_poly.pdbx_strand_id
1 'polypeptide(L)'
;MLLGGAFVLALLCLVVYTDNAYAKTLISLPKAIIAGALCGTIFSLLLPKGLRLNLGSITLLAAASSSIFFALNTNLGDVKSEIVKVPIIKKSISTGRNAGPYVIIKYDGFDKKLSARAPAFVVASNYVLLNIKTGCLGYKVITTYQLVSK
;
A
#
# COMPACT_ATOMS: atom_id res chain seq x y z
N MET A 1 28.74 18.48 -5.48
CA MET A 1 27.42 18.33 -6.14
C MET A 1 26.92 16.87 -6.22
N LEU A 2 27.38 15.94 -5.36
CA LEU A 2 26.96 14.52 -5.37
C LEU A 2 25.78 14.20 -4.42
N LEU A 3 25.44 15.12 -3.51
CA LEU A 3 24.39 14.93 -2.50
C LEU A 3 22.96 14.95 -3.08
N GLY A 4 22.75 15.64 -4.21
CA GLY A 4 21.42 15.74 -4.84
C GLY A 4 20.95 14.42 -5.46
N GLY A 5 21.84 13.66 -6.09
CA GLY A 5 21.49 12.40 -6.76
C GLY A 5 21.12 11.28 -5.78
N ALA A 6 21.91 11.11 -4.72
CA ALA A 6 21.63 10.13 -3.67
C ALA A 6 20.31 10.42 -2.95
N PHE A 7 20.00 11.70 -2.74
CA PHE A 7 18.76 12.14 -2.12
C PHE A 7 17.53 11.85 -3.00
N VAL A 8 17.59 12.14 -4.30
CA VAL A 8 16.48 11.84 -5.23
C VAL A 8 16.27 10.32 -5.34
N LEU A 9 17.34 9.54 -5.38
CA LEU A 9 17.26 8.08 -5.41
C LEU A 9 16.62 7.53 -4.14
N ALA A 10 17.03 8.01 -2.96
CA ALA A 10 16.45 7.61 -1.69
C ALA A 10 14.95 7.91 -1.62
N LEU A 11 14.53 9.09 -2.10
CA LEU A 11 13.13 9.49 -2.14
C LEU A 11 12.30 8.59 -3.06
N LEU A 12 12.82 8.28 -4.26
CA LEU A 12 12.19 7.35 -5.20
C LEU A 12 12.04 5.95 -4.61
N CYS A 13 13.09 5.43 -3.96
CA CYS A 13 13.03 4.13 -3.28
C CYS A 13 11.96 4.12 -2.18
N LEU A 14 11.85 5.22 -1.42
CA LEU A 14 10.85 5.40 -0.36
C LEU A 14 9.41 5.38 -0.91
N VAL A 15 9.18 6.09 -2.01
CA VAL A 15 7.87 6.16 -2.67
C VAL A 15 7.48 4.80 -3.24
N VAL A 16 8.41 4.11 -3.93
CA VAL A 16 8.18 2.76 -4.47
C VAL A 16 7.92 1.74 -3.35
N TYR A 17 8.63 1.86 -2.23
CA TYR A 17 8.39 1.02 -1.06
C TYR A 17 7.00 1.27 -0.47
N THR A 18 6.62 2.54 -0.30
CA THR A 18 5.30 2.94 0.22
C THR A 18 4.19 2.43 -0.67
N ASP A 19 4.32 2.56 -1.99
CA ASP A 19 3.32 2.09 -2.95
C ASP A 19 3.15 0.56 -2.88
N ASN A 20 4.26 -0.18 -2.81
CA ASN A 20 4.23 -1.64 -2.65
C ASN A 20 3.63 -2.09 -1.31
N ALA A 21 3.96 -1.42 -0.21
CA ALA A 21 3.42 -1.73 1.11
C ALA A 21 1.94 -1.32 1.24
N TYR A 22 1.56 -0.19 0.63
CA TYR A 22 0.19 0.24 0.48
C TYR A 22 -0.62 -0.77 -0.35
N ALA A 23 -0.08 -1.30 -1.45
CA ALA A 23 -0.73 -2.31 -2.27
C ALA A 23 -1.07 -3.60 -1.49
N LYS A 24 -0.31 -3.92 -0.43
CA LYS A 24 -0.56 -5.09 0.44
C LYS A 24 -1.48 -4.80 1.62
N THR A 25 -1.61 -3.53 2.02
CA THR A 25 -2.44 -3.14 3.17
C THR A 25 -3.87 -2.82 2.75
N LEU A 26 -4.81 -3.21 3.61
CA LEU A 26 -6.24 -2.90 3.50
C LEU A 26 -6.53 -1.66 4.34
N ILE A 27 -6.08 -0.50 3.85
CA ILE A 27 -6.29 0.81 4.48
C ILE A 27 -6.92 1.77 3.46
N SER A 28 -7.72 2.71 3.97
CA SER A 28 -8.21 3.86 3.20
C SER A 28 -7.06 4.76 2.76
N LEU A 29 -6.95 5.05 1.46
CA LEU A 29 -5.97 5.99 0.91
C LEU A 29 -6.02 7.37 1.62
N PRO A 30 -7.21 8.00 1.81
CA PRO A 30 -7.31 9.24 2.59
C PRO A 30 -6.72 9.16 4.00
N LYS A 31 -6.98 8.08 4.75
CA LYS A 31 -6.48 7.94 6.13
C LYS A 31 -4.96 7.87 6.17
N ALA A 32 -4.35 7.14 5.24
CA ALA A 32 -2.89 7.04 5.13
C ALA A 32 -2.24 8.40 4.80
N ILE A 33 -2.82 9.15 3.85
CA ILE A 33 -2.32 10.46 3.43
C ILE A 33 -2.42 11.48 4.59
N ILE A 34 -3.56 11.52 5.29
CA ILE A 34 -3.77 12.45 6.40
C ILE A 34 -2.79 12.17 7.54
N ALA A 35 -2.61 10.90 7.92
CA ALA A 35 -1.67 10.50 8.97
C ALA A 35 -0.22 10.87 8.61
N GLY A 36 0.19 10.59 7.36
CA GLY A 36 1.52 10.95 6.85
C GLY A 36 1.76 12.46 6.87
N ALA A 37 0.79 13.25 6.39
CA ALA A 37 0.89 14.71 6.37
C ALA A 37 1.02 15.29 7.78
N LEU A 38 0.18 14.84 8.74
CA LEU A 38 0.26 15.28 10.13
C LEU A 38 1.62 14.98 10.76
N CYS A 39 2.14 13.76 10.58
CA CYS A 39 3.47 13.42 11.05
C CYS A 39 4.55 14.30 10.41
N GLY A 40 4.51 14.50 9.09
CA GLY A 40 5.45 15.36 8.38
C GLY A 40 5.45 16.80 8.89
N THR A 41 4.27 17.37 9.19
CA THR A 41 4.14 18.70 9.78
C THR A 41 4.74 18.76 11.18
N ILE A 42 4.45 17.79 12.04
CA ILE A 42 4.99 17.72 13.41
C ILE A 42 6.52 17.65 13.39
N PHE A 43 7.10 16.77 12.55
CA PHE A 43 8.55 16.64 12.43
C PHE A 43 9.21 17.89 11.83
N SER A 44 8.53 18.59 10.92
CA SER A 44 9.05 19.85 10.34
C SER A 44 9.19 20.96 11.40
N LEU A 45 8.37 20.95 12.46
CA LEU A 45 8.49 21.91 13.57
C LEU A 45 9.76 21.72 14.41
N LEU A 46 10.33 20.51 14.40
CA LEU A 46 11.58 20.19 15.10
C LEU A 46 12.84 20.65 14.34
N LEU A 47 12.69 21.08 13.09
CA LEU A 47 13.79 21.56 12.27
C LEU A 47 14.22 23.00 12.63
N PRO A 48 15.46 23.39 12.28
CA PRO A 48 15.94 24.76 12.43
C PRO A 48 15.04 25.77 11.70
N LYS A 49 14.96 27.01 12.20
CA LYS A 49 14.02 28.06 11.72
C LYS A 49 13.96 28.24 10.20
N GLY A 50 15.09 28.08 9.48
CA GLY A 50 15.13 28.23 8.02
C GLY A 50 14.51 27.09 7.20
N LEU A 51 14.25 25.93 7.82
CA LEU A 51 13.64 24.76 7.18
C LEU A 51 12.25 24.42 7.73
N ARG A 52 11.80 25.12 8.77
CA ARG A 52 10.48 24.93 9.38
C ARG A 52 9.39 25.20 8.36
N LEU A 53 8.42 24.29 8.29
CA LEU A 53 7.21 24.40 7.49
C LEU A 53 7.46 24.59 5.98
N ASN A 54 8.67 24.32 5.50
CA ASN A 54 8.92 24.26 4.06
C ASN A 54 8.18 23.04 3.50
N LEU A 55 7.32 23.26 2.50
CA LEU A 55 6.55 22.21 1.80
C LEU A 55 7.43 21.03 1.38
N GLY A 56 8.66 21.28 0.93
CA GLY A 56 9.60 20.19 0.59
C GLY A 56 10.00 19.33 1.79
N SER A 57 10.30 19.96 2.93
CA SER A 57 10.65 19.26 4.17
C SER A 57 9.47 18.46 4.74
N ILE A 58 8.26 19.02 4.72
CA ILE A 58 7.04 18.38 5.18
C ILE A 58 6.74 17.16 4.33
N THR A 59 6.77 17.30 3.00
CA THR A 59 6.48 16.21 2.06
C THR A 59 7.45 15.05 2.24
N LEU A 60 8.73 15.35 2.46
CA LEU A 60 9.76 14.34 2.63
C LEU A 60 9.63 13.58 3.95
N LEU A 61 9.39 14.31 5.05
CA LEU A 61 9.13 13.72 6.36
C LEU A 61 7.81 12.94 6.38
N ALA A 62 6.79 13.40 5.67
CA ALA A 62 5.52 12.70 5.50
C ALA A 62 5.71 11.38 4.75
N ALA A 63 6.48 11.38 3.66
CA ALA A 63 6.79 10.16 2.91
C ALA A 63 7.59 9.16 3.77
N ALA A 64 8.60 9.63 4.51
CA ALA A 64 9.43 8.79 5.37
C ALA A 64 8.64 8.17 6.52
N SER A 65 7.84 8.98 7.23
CA SER A 65 6.98 8.51 8.31
C SER A 65 5.95 7.50 7.82
N SER A 66 5.27 7.78 6.70
CA SER A 66 4.30 6.85 6.08
C SER A 66 4.95 5.51 5.73
N SER A 67 6.14 5.55 5.13
CA SER A 67 6.92 4.34 4.79
C SER A 67 7.21 3.49 6.01
N ILE A 68 7.67 4.14 7.10
CA ILE A 68 7.98 3.47 8.36
C ILE A 68 6.71 2.86 8.96
N PHE A 69 5.59 3.59 9.00
CA PHE A 69 4.33 3.04 9.50
C PHE A 69 3.85 1.83 8.70
N PHE A 70 3.93 1.90 7.37
CA PHE A 70 3.60 0.76 6.52
C PHE A 70 4.56 -0.42 6.73
N ALA A 71 5.86 -0.16 6.91
CA ALA A 71 6.85 -1.19 7.21
C ALA A 71 6.54 -1.86 8.55
N LEU A 72 6.31 -1.09 9.61
CA LEU A 72 5.96 -1.60 10.93
C LEU A 72 4.65 -2.39 10.87
N ASN A 73 3.63 -1.88 10.19
CA ASN A 73 2.37 -2.59 10.07
C ASN A 73 2.49 -3.90 9.27
N THR A 74 3.32 -3.91 8.21
CA THR A 74 3.51 -5.09 7.36
C THR A 74 4.41 -6.13 8.03
N ASN A 75 5.44 -5.72 8.76
CA ASN A 75 6.45 -6.62 9.30
C ASN A 75 6.18 -7.05 10.74
N LEU A 76 5.61 -6.17 11.58
CA LEU A 76 5.41 -6.41 13.02
C LEU A 76 3.93 -6.69 13.36
N GLY A 77 3.30 -7.57 12.60
CA GLY A 77 1.90 -7.96 12.82
C GLY A 77 1.74 -9.23 13.66
N ASP A 78 0.51 -9.48 14.07
CA ASP A 78 0.10 -10.74 14.68
C ASP A 78 0.49 -11.92 13.77
N VAL A 79 0.93 -13.02 14.39
CA VAL A 79 1.33 -14.25 13.69
C VAL A 79 0.10 -14.99 13.17
N LYS A 80 -1.07 -14.72 13.75
CA LYS A 80 -2.33 -15.34 13.33
C LYS A 80 -2.80 -14.77 11.99
N SER A 81 -2.89 -15.65 11.02
CA SER A 81 -3.36 -15.35 9.68
C SER A 81 -4.80 -15.85 9.51
N GLU A 82 -5.70 -14.98 9.09
CA GLU A 82 -7.11 -15.27 8.83
C GLU A 82 -7.33 -15.46 7.33
N ILE A 83 -8.12 -16.47 6.95
CA ILE A 83 -8.54 -16.65 5.55
C ILE A 83 -9.94 -16.08 5.40
N VAL A 84 -10.09 -15.06 4.55
CA VAL A 84 -11.37 -14.42 4.29
C VAL A 84 -11.77 -14.59 2.84
N LYS A 85 -13.01 -15.03 2.63
CA LYS A 85 -13.63 -15.17 1.32
C LYS A 85 -14.26 -13.84 0.89
N VAL A 86 -13.81 -13.29 -0.23
CA VAL A 86 -14.26 -11.99 -0.73
C VAL A 86 -14.79 -12.11 -2.16
N PRO A 87 -16.00 -11.63 -2.45
CA PRO A 87 -16.55 -11.66 -3.81
C PRO A 87 -15.79 -10.70 -4.74
N ILE A 88 -15.65 -11.09 -6.00
CA ILE A 88 -15.06 -10.25 -7.04
C ILE A 88 -16.14 -9.29 -7.57
N ILE A 89 -15.91 -7.98 -7.48
CA ILE A 89 -16.84 -6.97 -8.01
C ILE A 89 -16.63 -6.76 -9.50
N LYS A 90 -15.36 -6.75 -9.93
CA LYS A 90 -14.98 -6.46 -11.32
C LYS A 90 -13.83 -7.34 -11.75
N LYS A 91 -13.91 -7.82 -12.98
CA LYS A 91 -12.87 -8.59 -13.66
C LYS A 91 -12.33 -7.76 -14.81
N SER A 92 -11.03 -7.73 -15.01
CA SER A 92 -10.42 -7.11 -16.18
C SER A 92 -9.35 -8.02 -16.76
N ILE A 93 -9.53 -8.34 -18.04
CA ILE A 93 -8.64 -9.21 -18.80
C ILE A 93 -7.58 -8.38 -19.56
N SER A 94 -7.61 -7.04 -19.40
CA SER A 94 -6.83 -6.03 -20.13
C SER A 94 -5.62 -6.60 -20.87
N THR A 95 -5.69 -6.61 -22.19
CA THR A 95 -4.66 -7.10 -23.12
C THR A 95 -3.73 -5.98 -23.62
N GLY A 96 -3.66 -4.86 -22.89
CA GLY A 96 -2.77 -3.75 -23.21
C GLY A 96 -1.32 -4.03 -22.78
N ARG A 97 -0.34 -3.50 -23.54
CA ARG A 97 1.12 -3.74 -23.41
C ARG A 97 1.71 -3.67 -21.98
N ASN A 98 1.05 -2.97 -21.05
CA ASN A 98 1.56 -2.72 -19.69
C ASN A 98 0.59 -3.06 -18.54
N ALA A 99 -0.62 -3.58 -18.82
CA ALA A 99 -1.62 -3.82 -17.79
C ALA A 99 -2.06 -5.29 -17.81
N GLY A 100 -1.38 -6.13 -17.04
CA GLY A 100 -1.75 -7.54 -16.88
C GLY A 100 -3.17 -7.74 -16.30
N PRO A 101 -3.72 -8.95 -16.41
CA PRO A 101 -5.08 -9.26 -15.97
C PRO A 101 -5.22 -9.01 -14.45
N TYR A 102 -6.39 -8.53 -14.03
CA TYR A 102 -6.65 -8.20 -12.63
C TYR A 102 -8.11 -8.36 -12.23
N VAL A 103 -8.35 -8.50 -10.93
CA VAL A 103 -9.67 -8.44 -10.32
C VAL A 103 -9.75 -7.28 -9.34
N ILE A 104 -10.95 -6.74 -9.15
CA ILE A 104 -11.25 -5.77 -8.09
C ILE A 104 -12.15 -6.45 -7.07
N ILE A 105 -11.74 -6.39 -5.81
CA ILE A 105 -12.50 -6.89 -4.66
C ILE A 105 -12.98 -5.71 -3.80
N LYS A 106 -14.10 -5.89 -3.10
CA LYS A 106 -14.54 -4.97 -2.04
C LYS A 106 -14.21 -5.61 -0.70
N TYR A 107 -13.40 -4.96 0.11
CA TYR A 107 -13.13 -5.42 1.46
C TYR A 107 -13.17 -4.25 2.42
N ASP A 108 -14.03 -4.33 3.44
CA ASP A 108 -14.18 -3.30 4.49
C ASP A 108 -14.40 -1.88 3.94
N GLY A 109 -15.19 -1.77 2.86
CA GLY A 109 -15.48 -0.49 2.19
C GLY A 109 -14.43 0.00 1.19
N PHE A 110 -13.37 -0.77 0.93
CA PHE A 110 -12.30 -0.43 -0.01
C PHE A 110 -12.31 -1.30 -1.26
N ASP A 111 -12.07 -0.67 -2.41
CA ASP A 111 -11.83 -1.37 -3.67
C ASP A 111 -10.35 -1.65 -3.84
N LYS A 112 -9.97 -2.93 -3.92
CA LYS A 112 -8.57 -3.33 -4.10
C LYS A 112 -8.39 -4.07 -5.41
N LYS A 113 -7.42 -3.61 -6.22
CA LYS A 113 -6.96 -4.27 -7.43
C LYS A 113 -5.96 -5.37 -7.08
N LEU A 114 -6.26 -6.60 -7.44
CA LEU A 114 -5.37 -7.76 -7.32
C LEU A 114 -5.00 -8.25 -8.72
N SER A 115 -3.70 -8.32 -9.00
CA SER A 115 -3.22 -8.87 -10.27
C SER A 115 -3.51 -10.37 -10.34
N ALA A 116 -3.61 -10.89 -11.56
CA ALA A 116 -3.72 -12.31 -11.83
C ALA A 116 -2.56 -12.74 -12.71
N ARG A 117 -2.13 -13.99 -12.57
CA ARG A 117 -1.04 -14.54 -13.40
C ARG A 117 -1.44 -14.70 -14.86
N ALA A 118 -2.70 -15.09 -15.10
CA ALA A 118 -3.19 -15.29 -16.46
C ALA A 118 -4.69 -14.91 -16.58
N PRO A 119 -5.13 -14.51 -17.79
CA PRO A 119 -6.53 -14.22 -18.10
C PRO A 119 -7.51 -15.33 -17.68
N ALA A 120 -7.12 -16.59 -17.90
CA ALA A 120 -7.97 -17.75 -17.63
C ALA A 120 -8.40 -17.82 -16.15
N PHE A 121 -7.50 -17.49 -15.22
CA PHE A 121 -7.82 -17.45 -13.78
C PHE A 121 -8.81 -16.34 -13.45
N VAL A 122 -8.77 -15.20 -14.14
CA VAL A 122 -9.70 -14.08 -13.91
C VAL A 122 -11.12 -14.47 -14.36
N VAL A 123 -11.24 -15.10 -15.53
CA VAL A 123 -12.53 -15.49 -16.09
C VAL A 123 -13.23 -16.52 -15.20
N ALA A 124 -12.51 -17.58 -14.82
CA ALA A 124 -13.06 -18.71 -14.06
C ALA A 124 -13.37 -18.40 -12.58
N SER A 125 -12.75 -17.38 -11.99
CA SER A 125 -12.85 -17.15 -10.55
C SER A 125 -14.15 -16.47 -10.13
N ASN A 126 -14.81 -16.98 -9.09
CA ASN A 126 -16.02 -16.36 -8.53
C ASN A 126 -15.72 -15.52 -7.28
N TYR A 127 -14.69 -15.90 -6.53
CA TYR A 127 -14.27 -15.22 -5.31
C TYR A 127 -12.75 -15.31 -5.16
N VAL A 128 -12.23 -14.49 -4.25
CA VAL A 128 -10.83 -14.52 -3.82
C VAL A 128 -10.78 -14.97 -2.38
N LEU A 129 -9.91 -15.94 -2.07
CA LEU A 129 -9.50 -16.22 -0.70
C LEU A 129 -8.32 -15.31 -0.38
N LEU A 130 -8.50 -14.40 0.55
CA LEU A 130 -7.45 -13.54 1.06
C LEU A 130 -6.91 -14.13 2.34
N ASN A 131 -5.61 -14.39 2.38
CA ASN A 131 -4.94 -14.62 3.64
C ASN A 131 -4.47 -13.27 4.19
N ILE A 132 -5.05 -12.85 5.31
CA ILE A 132 -4.81 -11.56 5.93
C ILE A 132 -4.23 -11.73 7.32
N LYS A 133 -3.31 -10.86 7.70
CA LYS A 133 -2.84 -10.73 9.09
C LYS A 133 -3.12 -9.34 9.62
N THR A 134 -3.31 -9.20 10.92
CA THR A 134 -3.45 -7.89 11.56
C THR A 134 -2.06 -7.33 11.83
N GLY A 135 -1.73 -6.18 11.24
CA GLY A 135 -0.47 -5.49 11.48
C GLY A 135 -0.39 -4.80 12.85
N CYS A 136 0.80 -4.33 13.24
CA CYS A 136 1.04 -3.65 14.52
C CYS A 136 0.11 -2.45 14.77
N LEU A 137 -0.27 -1.75 13.69
CA LEU A 137 -1.10 -0.55 13.75
C LEU A 137 -2.60 -0.89 13.62
N GLY A 138 -2.96 -2.17 13.72
CA GLY A 138 -4.34 -2.66 13.62
C GLY A 138 -4.86 -2.81 12.18
N TYR A 139 -4.08 -2.42 11.17
CA TYR A 139 -4.51 -2.56 9.77
C TYR A 139 -4.27 -3.97 9.24
N LYS A 140 -5.27 -4.51 8.53
CA LYS A 140 -5.15 -5.82 7.88
C LYS A 140 -4.19 -5.77 6.69
N VAL A 141 -3.34 -6.77 6.58
CA VAL A 141 -2.31 -6.91 5.53
C VAL A 141 -2.54 -8.19 4.77
N ILE A 142 -2.70 -8.09 3.45
CA ILE A 142 -2.78 -9.24 2.55
C ILE A 142 -1.40 -9.87 2.47
N THR A 143 -1.29 -11.11 2.94
CA THR A 143 -0.06 -11.91 2.85
C THR A 143 -0.03 -12.70 1.55
N THR A 144 -1.12 -13.39 1.25
CA THR A 144 -1.34 -14.11 -0.01
C THR A 144 -2.80 -13.99 -0.42
N TYR A 145 -3.07 -14.20 -1.70
CA TYR A 145 -4.43 -14.31 -2.21
C TYR A 145 -4.51 -15.43 -3.24
N GLN A 146 -5.66 -16.11 -3.28
CA GLN A 146 -5.92 -17.17 -4.23
C GLN A 146 -7.24 -16.91 -4.95
N LEU A 147 -7.17 -16.91 -6.27
CA LEU A 147 -8.29 -16.86 -7.19
C LEU A 147 -8.91 -18.26 -7.28
N VAL A 148 -10.20 -18.41 -6.96
CA VAL A 148 -10.85 -19.73 -6.88
C VAL A 148 -12.04 -19.80 -7.86
N SER A 149 -11.97 -20.78 -8.77
CA SER A 149 -13.10 -21.27 -9.56
C SER A 149 -13.98 -22.15 -8.66
N LYS A 150 -15.29 -22.13 -8.90
CA LYS A 150 -16.16 -23.18 -8.37
C LYS A 150 -15.66 -24.55 -8.82
#